data_AF-A0A0F9NJL1-F1
#
_entry.id   AF-A0A0F9NJL1-F1
#
_cell.length_a   1.000
_cell.length_b   1.000
_cell.length_c   1.000
_cell.angle_alpha   90.00
_cell.angle_beta   90.00
_cell.angle_gamma   90.00
#
_symmetry.space_group_name_H-M   'P 1'
#
loop_
_entity.id
_entity.type
_entity.pdbx_description
1 polymer ?
#
loop_
_entity_poly.entity_id
_entity_poly.type
_entity_poly.pdbx_seq_one_letter_code
_entity_poly.pdbx_strand_id
1 'polypeptide(L)'
;MKTKLQKTHCEIEGCSITDPAMLHIHHIVERGEIDTCNNPFNLAVLCSNHHNLLHNTNRLKIIGVYPSTAKHGRLLVYELDGKKNIDIDEPYVVHKPKSMKVYLK
;
A
#
# COMPACT_ATOMS: atom_id res chain seq x y z
N MET A 1 -2.18 -21.09 0.00
CA MET A 1 -0.84 -20.57 0.35
C MET A 1 -0.93 -19.05 0.42
N LYS A 2 -0.53 -18.40 1.53
CA LYS A 2 -0.48 -16.93 1.59
C LYS A 2 0.80 -16.48 0.89
N THR A 3 0.70 -16.05 -0.35
CA THR A 3 1.83 -15.47 -1.09
C THR A 3 2.27 -14.20 -0.37
N LYS A 4 3.46 -14.23 0.23
CA LYS A 4 4.02 -13.08 0.94
C LYS A 4 4.44 -12.02 -0.09
N LEU A 5 4.10 -10.77 0.15
CA LEU A 5 4.47 -9.66 -0.74
C LEU A 5 5.99 -9.59 -0.89
N GLN A 6 6.48 -9.58 -2.13
CA GLN A 6 7.91 -9.54 -2.44
C GLN A 6 8.36 -8.11 -2.75
N LYS A 7 9.49 -7.70 -2.18
CA LYS A 7 10.13 -6.41 -2.44
C LYS A 7 10.95 -6.47 -3.74
N THR A 8 10.28 -6.31 -4.87
CA THR A 8 10.93 -6.43 -6.19
C THR A 8 11.24 -5.07 -6.83
N HIS A 9 10.38 -4.09 -6.61
CA HIS A 9 10.49 -2.74 -7.14
C HIS A 9 9.64 -1.77 -6.32
N CYS A 10 9.90 -0.47 -6.48
CA CYS A 10 9.01 0.58 -5.98
C CYS A 10 7.76 0.66 -6.86
N GLU A 11 6.57 0.67 -6.27
CA GLU A 11 5.29 0.68 -7.00
C GLU A 11 4.88 2.07 -7.53
N ILE A 12 5.70 3.10 -7.31
CA ILE A 12 5.50 4.45 -7.86
C ILE A 12 6.02 4.48 -9.30
N GLU A 13 5.15 4.90 -10.23
CA GLU A 13 5.47 5.08 -11.64
C GLU A 13 6.65 6.05 -11.82
N GLY A 14 7.59 5.68 -12.69
CA GLY A 14 8.82 6.45 -12.92
C GLY A 14 9.93 6.21 -11.88
N CYS A 15 9.71 5.40 -10.85
CA CYS A 15 10.76 5.01 -9.91
C CYS A 15 11.48 3.74 -10.37
N SER A 16 12.78 3.87 -10.68
CA SER A 16 13.62 2.75 -11.13
C SER A 16 14.32 1.98 -10.01
N ILE A 17 13.95 2.22 -8.74
CA ILE A 17 14.59 1.55 -7.60
C ILE A 17 14.08 0.11 -7.49
N THR A 18 14.97 -0.84 -7.72
CA THR A 18 14.71 -2.28 -7.62
C THR A 18 15.51 -2.97 -6.51
N ASP A 19 16.43 -2.25 -5.86
CA ASP A 19 17.25 -2.82 -4.78
C ASP A 19 16.36 -3.15 -3.55
N PRO A 20 16.21 -4.43 -3.17
CA PRO A 20 15.39 -4.83 -2.03
C PRO A 20 15.82 -4.21 -0.70
N ALA A 21 17.10 -3.83 -0.55
CA ALA A 21 17.60 -3.17 0.65
C ALA A 21 17.05 -1.74 0.81
N MET A 22 16.72 -1.07 -0.30
CA MET A 22 16.16 0.28 -0.32
C MET A 22 14.62 0.30 -0.34
N LEU A 23 13.99 -0.87 -0.47
CA LEU A 23 12.54 -1.02 -0.53
C LEU A 23 11.96 -1.31 0.87
N HIS A 24 10.90 -0.59 1.19
CA HIS A 24 10.12 -0.70 2.41
C HIS A 24 8.72 -1.16 2.08
N ILE A 25 8.18 -2.01 2.95
CA ILE A 25 6.77 -2.40 2.90
C ILE A 25 6.05 -1.44 3.84
N HIS A 26 5.12 -0.68 3.29
CA HIS A 26 4.33 0.30 4.00
C HIS A 26 2.90 -0.17 4.16
N HIS A 27 2.31 0.04 5.33
CA HIS A 27 0.90 -0.24 5.61
C HIS A 27 0.07 0.98 5.22
N ILE A 28 -0.84 0.83 4.26
CA ILE A 28 -1.70 1.93 3.76
C ILE A 28 -2.62 2.41 4.89
N VAL A 29 -3.34 1.48 5.51
CA VAL A 29 -4.00 1.69 6.81
C VAL A 29 -2.97 1.41 7.90
N GLU A 30 -2.57 2.46 8.61
CA GLU A 30 -1.47 2.41 9.58
C GLU A 30 -1.74 1.40 10.71
N ARG A 31 -0.68 0.87 11.32
CA ARG A 31 -0.80 -0.18 12.37
C ARG A 31 -1.56 0.25 13.63
N GLY A 32 -1.76 1.55 13.83
CA GLY A 32 -2.53 2.10 14.94
C GLY A 32 -4.01 2.29 14.64
N GLU A 33 -4.41 2.19 13.36
CA GLU A 33 -5.78 2.45 12.95
C GLU A 33 -6.67 1.22 13.03
N ILE A 34 -7.94 1.47 13.28
CA ILE A 34 -9.00 0.48 13.13
C ILE A 34 -8.94 0.00 11.67
N ASP A 35 -9.07 -1.31 11.45
CA ASP A 35 -8.99 -1.96 10.13
C ASP A 35 -7.60 -2.23 9.57
N THR A 36 -6.53 -1.88 10.29
CA THR A 36 -5.19 -2.27 9.85
C THR A 36 -5.05 -3.80 9.74
N CYS A 37 -4.45 -4.25 8.64
CA CYS A 37 -4.20 -5.66 8.43
C CYS A 37 -2.93 -5.93 7.61
N ASN A 38 -2.40 -7.14 7.73
CA ASN A 38 -1.27 -7.61 6.92
C ASN A 38 -1.72 -8.23 5.58
N ASN A 39 -2.87 -7.80 5.05
CA ASN A 39 -3.34 -8.22 3.74
C ASN A 39 -2.46 -7.56 2.67
N PRO A 40 -2.00 -8.26 1.62
CA PRO A 40 -1.31 -7.63 0.51
C PRO A 40 -2.00 -6.38 -0.05
N PHE A 41 -3.34 -6.28 -0.02
CA PHE A 41 -4.07 -5.08 -0.45
C PHE A 41 -3.94 -3.87 0.50
N ASN A 42 -3.46 -4.07 1.73
CA ASN A 42 -3.12 -3.01 2.68
C ASN A 42 -1.62 -2.66 2.68
N LEU A 43 -0.83 -3.31 1.83
CA LEU A 43 0.63 -3.18 1.85
C LEU A 43 1.07 -2.56 0.53
N ALA A 44 1.92 -1.55 0.57
CA ALA A 44 2.56 -0.94 -0.59
C ALA A 44 4.08 -1.16 -0.53
N VAL A 45 4.75 -1.30 -1.67
CA VAL A 45 6.21 -1.37 -1.74
C VAL A 45 6.76 -0.05 -2.27
N LEU A 46 7.50 0.66 -1.42
CA LEU A 46 8.03 1.99 -1.71
C LEU A 46 9.54 2.03 -1.47
N CYS A 47 10.29 2.82 -2.23
CA CYS A 47 11.66 3.13 -1.85
C CYS A 47 11.72 4.11 -0.67
N SER A 48 12.87 4.22 0.00
CA SER A 48 13.06 5.14 1.14
C SER A 48 12.59 6.58 0.86
N ASN A 49 12.80 7.09 -0.35
CA ASN A 49 12.40 8.46 -0.71
C ASN A 49 10.87 8.59 -0.77
N HIS A 50 10.18 7.71 -1.49
CA HIS A 50 8.72 7.74 -1.58
C HIS A 50 8.06 7.41 -0.23
N HIS A 51 8.65 6.52 0.55
CA HIS A 51 8.21 6.25 1.91
C HIS A 51 8.28 7.52 2.78
N ASN A 52 9.36 8.30 2.68
CA ASN A 52 9.48 9.57 3.41
C ASN A 52 8.49 10.63 2.90
N LEU A 53 8.20 10.66 1.60
CA LEU A 53 7.21 11.61 1.04
C LEU A 53 5.80 11.36 1.57
N LEU A 54 5.45 10.09 1.74
CA LEU A 54 4.17 9.67 2.30
C LEU A 54 3.99 10.17 3.74
N HIS A 55 5.00 10.01 4.59
CA HIS A 55 4.91 10.39 6.00
C HIS A 55 5.08 11.88 6.27
N ASN A 56 5.95 12.56 5.52
CA ASN A 56 6.44 13.87 5.95
C ASN A 56 5.92 15.06 5.15
N THR A 57 5.43 14.84 3.94
CA THR A 57 5.22 15.97 2.99
C THR A 57 3.80 16.10 2.45
N ASN A 58 2.90 15.15 2.73
CA ASN A 58 1.57 15.04 2.10
C ASN A 58 1.59 15.07 0.56
N ARG A 59 2.78 14.98 -0.06
CA ARG A 59 2.98 15.00 -1.50
C ARG A 59 2.59 13.67 -2.13
N LEU A 60 2.77 12.58 -1.39
CA LEU A 60 2.35 11.25 -1.80
C LEU A 60 1.19 10.80 -0.90
N LYS A 61 0.03 10.53 -1.50
CA LYS A 61 -1.12 9.92 -0.84
C LYS A 61 -1.43 8.61 -1.53
N ILE A 62 -1.55 7.52 -0.76
CA ILE A 62 -1.95 6.23 -1.30
C ILE A 62 -3.45 6.09 -1.11
N ILE A 63 -4.16 5.77 -2.20
CA ILE A 63 -5.60 5.53 -2.20
C ILE A 63 -5.86 4.05 -1.91
N GLY A 64 -5.10 3.15 -2.53
CA GLY A 64 -5.22 1.72 -2.29
C GLY A 64 -4.43 0.87 -3.28
N VAL A 65 -4.54 -0.44 -3.13
CA VAL A 65 -3.93 -1.41 -4.05
C VAL A 65 -5.03 -2.15 -4.78
N TYR A 66 -4.89 -2.22 -6.09
CA TYR A 66 -5.84 -2.85 -6.99
C TYR A 66 -5.22 -4.09 -7.64
N PRO A 67 -6.00 -5.14 -7.93
CA PRO A 67 -5.54 -6.23 -8.79
C PRO A 67 -5.32 -5.69 -10.20
N SER A 68 -4.26 -6.14 -10.87
CA SER A 68 -3.93 -5.69 -12.22
C SER A 68 -3.41 -6.85 -13.05
N THR A 69 -3.62 -6.79 -14.36
CA THR A 69 -3.02 -7.72 -15.33
C THR A 69 -1.55 -7.41 -15.62
N ALA A 70 -0.99 -6.35 -15.02
CA ALA A 70 0.42 -6.00 -15.12
C ALA A 70 1.34 -7.11 -14.59
N LYS A 71 2.64 -7.00 -14.91
CA LYS A 71 3.70 -7.99 -14.60
C LYS A 71 3.72 -8.47 -13.14
N HIS A 72 3.25 -7.65 -12.20
CA HIS A 72 3.26 -7.94 -10.77
C HIS A 72 1.88 -8.32 -10.20
N GLY A 73 0.84 -8.38 -11.02
CA GLY A 73 -0.51 -8.80 -10.63
C GLY A 73 -1.29 -7.77 -9.80
N ARG A 74 -0.72 -6.59 -9.58
CA ARG A 74 -1.26 -5.54 -8.72
C ARG A 74 -0.76 -4.17 -9.15
N LEU A 75 -1.51 -3.15 -8.76
CA LEU A 75 -1.25 -1.76 -9.07
C LEU A 75 -1.52 -0.91 -7.84
N LEU A 76 -0.54 -0.11 -7.44
CA LEU A 76 -0.72 0.88 -6.40
C LEU A 76 -1.41 2.09 -7.01
N VAL A 77 -2.51 2.53 -6.42
CA VAL A 77 -3.23 3.75 -6.81
C VAL A 77 -2.87 4.84 -5.80
N TYR A 78 -2.37 5.96 -6.32
CA TYR A 78 -1.82 7.04 -5.50
C TYR A 78 -1.95 8.39 -6.21
N GLU A 79 -1.88 9.45 -5.40
CA GLU A 79 -1.72 10.83 -5.81
C GLU A 79 -0.31 11.29 -5.42
N LEU A 80 0.47 11.73 -6.40
CA LEU A 80 1.80 12.30 -6.20
C LEU A 80 1.80 13.74 -6.72
N ASP A 81 2.13 14.70 -5.86
CA ASP A 81 2.14 16.14 -6.19
C ASP A 81 0.82 16.64 -6.78
N GLY A 82 -0.30 16.13 -6.27
CA GLY A 82 -1.64 16.46 -6.76
C GLY A 82 -2.03 15.76 -8.07
N LYS A 83 -1.15 14.94 -8.64
CA LYS A 83 -1.42 14.14 -9.84
C LYS A 83 -1.69 12.68 -9.47
N LYS A 84 -2.88 12.21 -9.78
CA LYS A 84 -3.21 10.79 -9.65
C LYS A 84 -2.60 9.98 -10.78
N ASN A 85 -2.15 8.77 -10.47
CA ASN A 85 -1.75 7.83 -11.50
C ASN A 85 -2.96 7.23 -12.25
N ILE A 86 -4.10 7.08 -11.55
CA ILE A 86 -5.36 6.59 -12.08
C ILE A 86 -6.50 7.41 -11.47
N ASP A 87 -7.53 7.68 -12.26
CA ASP A 87 -8.73 8.39 -11.81
C ASP A 87 -9.67 7.47 -11.00
N ILE A 88 -9.25 7.17 -9.76
CA ILE A 88 -9.99 6.36 -8.78
C ILE A 88 -9.86 7.07 -7.43
N ASP A 89 -10.98 7.19 -6.70
CA ASP A 89 -11.03 7.87 -5.40
C ASP A 89 -11.15 6.94 -4.20
N GLU A 90 -11.64 5.73 -4.42
CA GLU A 90 -11.93 4.78 -3.34
C GLU A 90 -10.89 3.64 -3.29
N PRO A 91 -10.63 3.01 -2.14
CA PRO A 91 -9.80 1.82 -2.06
C PRO A 91 -10.53 0.57 -2.59
N TYR A 92 -9.82 -0.31 -3.30
CA TYR A 92 -10.38 -1.58 -3.79
C TYR A 92 -10.90 -2.49 -2.68
N VAL A 93 -10.18 -2.50 -1.55
CA VAL A 93 -10.53 -3.30 -0.37
C VAL A 93 -10.69 -2.36 0.82
N VAL A 94 -11.92 -2.27 1.30
CA VAL A 94 -12.19 -1.73 2.64
C VAL A 94 -11.91 -2.84 3.65
N HIS A 95 -10.84 -2.70 4.40
CA HIS A 95 -10.52 -3.64 5.46
C HIS A 95 -11.56 -3.50 6.59
N LYS A 96 -12.01 -4.63 7.14
CA LYS A 96 -12.90 -4.66 8.30
C LYS A 96 -12.15 -5.26 9.49
N PRO A 97 -12.48 -4.88 10.73
CA PRO A 97 -11.76 -5.37 11.87
C PRO A 97 -12.09 -6.86 12.00
N LYS A 98 -11.12 -7.66 12.44
CA LYS A 98 -11.44 -9.04 12.80
C LYS A 98 -12.47 -9.00 13.93
N SER A 99 -13.67 -9.51 13.66
CA SER A 99 -14.70 -9.67 14.67
C SER A 99 -14.13 -10.45 15.85
N MET A 100 -14.08 -9.82 17.03
CA MET A 100 -13.69 -10.50 18.25
C MET A 100 -14.92 -11.14 18.87
N LYS A 101 -14.88 -12.45 19.18
CA LYS A 101 -15.92 -13.06 20.01
C LYS A 101 -15.72 -12.60 21.44
N VAL A 102 -16.63 -11.77 21.94
CA VAL A 102 -16.69 -11.42 23.36
C VAL A 102 -17.39 -12.57 24.07
N TYR A 103 -16.67 -13.29 24.93
CA TYR A 103 -17.28 -14.22 25.86
C TYR A 103 -17.73 -13.42 27.09
N LEU A 104 -19.04 -13.24 27.24
CA LEU A 104 -19.63 -12.76 28.48
C LEU A 104 -19.40 -13.85 29.55
N LYS A 105 -18.73 -13.49 30.64
CA LYS A 105 -18.56 -14.35 31.82
C LYS A 105 -19.84 -14.38 32.64
#